data_AF-A0A7J9MG64-F1
#
_entry.id   AF-A0A7J9MG64-F1
#
_cell.length_a   1.000
_cell.length_b   1.000
_cell.length_c   1.000
_cell.angle_alpha   90.00
_cell.angle_beta   90.00
_cell.angle_gamma   90.00
#
_symmetry.space_group_name_H-M   'P 1'
#
loop_
_entity.id
_entity.type
_entity.pdbx_description
1 polymer ?
#
loop_
_entity_poly.entity_id
_entity_poly.type
_entity_poly.pdbx_seq_one_letter_code
_entity_poly.pdbx_strand_id
1 'polypeptide(L)'
;MIGLDLAYNLHSAFGNWFPGSKPLLAQAMNKIMKSNPALYVLRERIRKGLQLYSSEPTEPYLSSQNYGEIFSNQIIWFVDDTNVYRVTIHKTFEGNLTTKPINGAIFIFNPRTGQLFLKVIHTSVWAGQKRLGQLAKWKTAEEVAALVRSLPVEEQPKQIIVTRKGMLDPLEVHLLDFPNIVIKGSELQLPFQACLKIEKFGDLILKATEPQMVLFNIYDDWLKSISSYTAFSRLILILRALHVNNEKAKMLLKPDKTIITEPHHIWPSLTDDQWMKVEVALRDLILSDYAKKNNVNTSALTQSEIRDIILGAEITPPSQQRQQIAEIEKQ
;
A
#
# COMPACT_ATOMS: atom_id res chain seq x y z
N MET A 1 -6.70 8.48 -42.04
CA MET A 1 -5.54 8.83 -41.21
C MET A 1 -5.96 9.85 -40.16
N ILE A 2 -5.60 9.64 -38.89
CA ILE A 2 -5.84 10.59 -37.80
C ILE A 2 -4.46 11.06 -37.32
N GLY A 3 -4.22 12.36 -37.32
CA GLY A 3 -2.99 12.97 -36.81
C GLY A 3 -3.24 13.55 -35.42
N LEU A 4 -2.31 13.30 -34.49
CA LEU A 4 -2.28 13.91 -33.16
C LEU A 4 -0.93 14.61 -32.99
N ASP A 5 -0.97 15.90 -32.71
CA ASP A 5 0.19 16.66 -32.27
C ASP A 5 0.27 16.59 -30.74
N LEU A 6 1.26 15.86 -30.24
CA LEU A 6 1.43 15.63 -28.81
C LEU A 6 1.98 16.86 -28.06
N ALA A 7 2.71 17.74 -28.74
CA ALA A 7 3.29 18.94 -28.13
C ALA A 7 2.23 20.05 -27.99
N TYR A 8 1.42 20.23 -29.04
CA TYR A 8 0.38 21.27 -29.07
C TYR A 8 -1.01 20.76 -28.67
N ASN A 9 -1.16 19.47 -28.39
CA ASN A 9 -2.41 18.83 -28.00
C ASN A 9 -3.53 19.02 -29.05
N LEU A 10 -3.17 19.03 -30.33
CA LEU A 10 -4.08 19.19 -31.47
C LEU A 10 -4.35 17.85 -32.15
N HIS A 11 -5.50 17.71 -32.80
CA HIS A 11 -5.80 16.54 -33.60
C HIS A 11 -6.59 16.92 -34.86
N SER A 12 -6.40 16.14 -35.93
CA SER A 12 -7.16 16.27 -37.17
C SER A 12 -7.23 14.91 -37.88
N ALA A 13 -8.14 14.77 -38.84
CA ALA A 13 -8.30 13.53 -39.59
C ALA A 13 -8.51 13.80 -41.08
N PHE A 14 -7.85 13.00 -41.91
CA PHE A 14 -7.94 13.03 -43.37
C PHE A 14 -8.16 11.63 -43.92
N GLY A 15 -9.11 11.47 -44.85
CA GLY A 15 -9.42 10.19 -45.48
C GLY A 15 -10.85 10.11 -46.00
N ASN A 16 -11.26 8.90 -46.38
CA ASN A 16 -12.61 8.61 -46.86
C ASN A 16 -13.59 8.51 -45.68
N TRP A 17 -14.77 9.10 -45.83
CA TRP A 17 -15.83 9.12 -44.81
C TRP A 17 -17.09 8.48 -45.38
N PHE A 18 -17.63 7.48 -44.69
CA PHE A 18 -18.98 6.98 -44.95
C PHE A 18 -20.01 7.77 -44.11
N PRO A 19 -21.30 7.76 -44.50
CA PRO A 19 -22.33 8.49 -43.77
C PRO A 19 -22.31 8.18 -42.27
N GLY A 20 -22.27 9.22 -41.43
CA GLY A 20 -22.23 9.10 -39.97
C GLY A 20 -20.83 8.93 -39.34
N SER A 21 -19.79 8.59 -40.10
CA SER A 21 -18.46 8.35 -39.50
C SER A 21 -17.76 9.63 -39.04
N LYS A 22 -17.94 10.75 -39.76
CA LYS A 22 -17.35 12.06 -39.42
C LYS A 22 -17.84 12.63 -38.08
N PRO A 23 -19.17 12.73 -37.81
CA PRO A 23 -19.65 13.21 -36.51
C PRO A 23 -19.28 12.28 -35.35
N LEU A 24 -19.31 10.95 -35.58
CA LEU A 24 -18.87 9.97 -34.59
C LEU A 24 -17.41 10.18 -34.20
N LEU A 25 -16.52 10.30 -35.20
CA LEU A 25 -15.09 10.47 -34.93
C LEU A 25 -14.80 11.81 -34.23
N ALA A 26 -15.47 12.89 -34.63
CA ALA A 26 -15.29 14.19 -33.98
C ALA A 26 -15.65 14.13 -32.47
N GLN A 27 -16.76 13.50 -32.12
CA GLN A 27 -17.15 13.32 -30.71
C GLN A 27 -16.19 12.39 -29.97
N ALA A 28 -15.81 11.27 -30.60
CA ALA A 28 -14.88 10.31 -30.01
C ALA A 28 -13.50 10.91 -29.73
N MET A 29 -12.92 11.63 -30.69
CA MET A 29 -11.61 12.26 -30.54
C MET A 29 -11.62 13.36 -29.48
N ASN A 30 -12.67 14.17 -29.40
CA ASN A 30 -12.82 15.16 -28.33
C ASN A 30 -12.83 14.51 -26.94
N LYS A 31 -13.47 13.34 -26.80
CA LYS A 31 -13.47 12.57 -25.55
C LYS A 31 -12.10 11.94 -25.27
N ILE A 32 -11.47 11.32 -26.27
CA ILE A 32 -10.14 10.70 -26.16
C ILE A 32 -9.11 11.74 -25.74
N MET A 33 -9.07 12.91 -26.39
CA MET A 33 -8.11 13.97 -26.05
C MET A 33 -8.25 14.44 -24.59
N LYS A 34 -9.46 14.44 -24.01
CA LYS A 34 -9.66 14.86 -22.63
C LYS A 34 -9.39 13.75 -21.61
N SER A 35 -9.82 12.53 -21.89
CA SER A 35 -9.93 11.46 -20.89
C SER A 35 -8.96 10.30 -21.07
N ASN A 36 -8.09 10.31 -22.10
CA ASN A 36 -7.13 9.23 -22.30
C ASN A 36 -6.02 9.25 -21.23
N PRO A 37 -5.82 8.16 -20.46
CA PRO A 37 -4.81 8.12 -19.40
C PRO A 37 -3.36 8.30 -19.89
N ALA A 38 -3.03 7.81 -21.09
CA ALA A 38 -1.67 7.95 -21.63
C ALA A 38 -1.36 9.41 -22.00
N LEU A 39 -2.33 10.13 -22.59
CA LEU A 39 -2.21 11.56 -22.84
C LEU A 39 -2.15 12.36 -21.53
N TYR A 40 -2.88 11.94 -20.50
CA TYR A 40 -2.78 12.54 -19.17
C TYR A 40 -1.36 12.37 -18.58
N VAL A 41 -0.82 11.14 -18.57
CA VAL A 41 0.55 10.87 -18.11
C VAL A 41 1.59 11.69 -18.87
N LEU A 42 1.43 11.83 -20.20
CA LEU A 42 2.31 12.70 -21.00
C LEU A 42 2.25 14.16 -20.52
N ARG A 43 1.05 14.72 -20.35
CA ARG A 43 0.86 16.10 -19.88
C ARG A 43 1.41 16.32 -18.49
N GLU A 44 1.19 15.38 -17.57
CA GLU A 44 1.74 15.45 -16.21
C GLU A 44 3.26 15.40 -16.20
N ARG A 45 3.87 14.57 -17.04
CA ARG A 45 5.34 14.56 -17.19
C ARG A 45 5.88 15.88 -17.75
N ILE A 46 5.19 16.47 -18.72
CA ILE A 46 5.54 17.80 -19.26
C ILE A 46 5.40 18.87 -18.17
N ARG A 47 4.27 18.91 -17.43
CA ARG A 47 4.03 19.83 -16.30
C ARG A 47 5.10 19.69 -15.22
N LYS A 48 5.40 18.47 -14.77
CA LYS A 48 6.48 18.18 -13.79
C LYS A 48 7.85 18.63 -14.33
N GLY A 49 8.17 18.35 -15.59
CA GLY A 49 9.43 18.77 -16.22
C GLY A 49 9.57 20.30 -16.31
N LEU A 50 8.46 21.00 -16.54
CA LEU A 50 8.38 22.46 -16.56
C LEU A 50 8.16 23.10 -15.17
N GLN A 51 8.03 22.29 -14.12
CA GLN A 51 7.74 22.74 -12.75
C GLN A 51 6.46 23.59 -12.63
N LEU A 52 5.46 23.27 -13.45
CA LEU A 52 4.15 23.91 -13.41
C LEU A 52 3.24 23.12 -12.47
N TYR A 53 2.85 23.72 -11.36
CA TYR A 53 1.93 23.12 -10.40
C TYR A 53 0.55 23.76 -10.54
N SER A 54 -0.48 22.94 -10.77
CA SER A 54 -1.88 23.37 -10.77
C SER A 54 -2.61 22.75 -9.59
N SER A 55 -3.43 23.53 -8.89
CA SER A 55 -4.34 23.06 -7.84
C SER A 55 -5.59 22.40 -8.42
N GLU A 56 -5.43 21.50 -9.40
CA GLU A 56 -6.56 20.67 -9.86
C GLU A 56 -7.01 19.76 -8.69
N PRO A 57 -8.32 19.59 -8.46
CA PRO A 57 -8.80 18.67 -7.43
C PRO A 57 -8.40 17.25 -7.82
N THR A 58 -7.38 16.74 -7.15
CA THR A 58 -6.97 15.34 -7.24
C THR A 58 -7.93 14.48 -6.43
N GLU A 59 -8.06 13.20 -6.79
CA GLU A 59 -8.77 12.28 -5.92
C GLU A 59 -8.13 12.29 -4.52
N PRO A 60 -8.94 12.43 -3.45
CA PRO A 60 -8.41 12.53 -2.11
C PRO A 60 -7.70 11.23 -1.75
N TYR A 61 -6.52 11.35 -1.16
CA TYR A 61 -5.76 10.21 -0.65
C TYR A 61 -6.54 9.50 0.46
N LEU A 62 -6.16 8.24 0.71
CA LEU A 62 -6.65 7.53 1.87
C LEU A 62 -6.13 8.21 3.14
N SER A 63 -7.04 8.66 4.00
CA SER A 63 -6.78 9.33 5.27
C SER A 63 -7.65 8.69 6.37
N SER A 64 -7.47 9.13 7.62
CA SER A 64 -8.30 8.63 8.73
C SER A 64 -9.79 8.99 8.60
N GLN A 65 -10.12 10.00 7.80
CA GLN A 65 -11.49 10.48 7.61
C GLN A 65 -12.29 9.64 6.60
N ASN A 66 -11.65 9.23 5.50
CA ASN A 66 -12.28 8.43 4.44
C ASN A 66 -11.90 6.95 4.49
N TYR A 67 -11.17 6.52 5.53
CA TYR A 67 -10.71 5.15 5.71
C TYR A 67 -11.83 4.09 5.61
N GLY A 68 -13.08 4.42 5.95
CA GLY A 68 -14.22 3.51 5.81
C GLY A 68 -14.52 3.07 4.37
N GLU A 69 -14.10 3.84 3.35
CA GLU A 69 -14.35 3.55 1.93
C GLU A 69 -13.71 2.24 1.46
N ILE A 70 -12.64 1.80 2.14
CA ILE A 70 -11.90 0.57 1.77
C ILE A 70 -12.75 -0.70 1.97
N PHE A 71 -13.87 -0.60 2.70
CA PHE A 71 -14.79 -1.71 2.96
C PHE A 71 -16.06 -1.66 2.11
N SER A 72 -16.06 -0.82 1.06
CA SER A 72 -17.17 -0.78 0.10
C SER A 72 -17.32 -2.10 -0.68
N ASN A 73 -18.35 -2.17 -1.52
CA ASN A 73 -18.58 -3.33 -2.38
C ASN A 73 -17.55 -3.45 -3.52
N GLN A 74 -16.69 -2.45 -3.72
CA GLN A 74 -15.63 -2.49 -4.72
C GLN A 74 -14.48 -3.40 -4.30
N ILE A 75 -13.81 -4.00 -5.30
CA ILE A 75 -12.56 -4.72 -5.07
C ILE A 75 -11.45 -3.68 -4.98
N ILE A 76 -10.88 -3.55 -3.78
CA ILE A 76 -9.82 -2.59 -3.48
C ILE A 76 -8.57 -3.37 -3.09
N TRP A 77 -7.42 -3.01 -3.63
CA TRP A 77 -6.14 -3.59 -3.23
C TRP A 77 -5.24 -2.55 -2.59
N PHE A 78 -4.56 -2.94 -1.51
CA PHE A 78 -3.35 -2.27 -1.06
C PHE A 78 -2.15 -2.87 -1.75
N VAL A 79 -1.22 -2.02 -2.18
CA VAL A 79 0.09 -2.42 -2.70
C VAL A 79 1.17 -1.78 -1.83
N ASP A 80 1.97 -2.63 -1.18
CA ASP A 80 3.16 -2.21 -0.43
C ASP A 80 4.42 -2.77 -1.08
N ASP A 81 5.31 -1.86 -1.49
CA ASP A 81 6.59 -2.16 -2.13
C ASP A 81 7.78 -1.98 -1.17
N THR A 82 7.51 -1.82 0.14
CA THR A 82 8.52 -1.54 1.16
C THR A 82 9.60 -2.61 1.22
N ASN A 83 9.23 -3.88 1.06
CA ASN A 83 10.11 -5.02 1.20
C ASN A 83 10.54 -5.66 -0.14
N VAL A 84 10.38 -4.96 -1.26
CA VAL A 84 10.70 -5.50 -2.59
C VAL A 84 12.20 -5.56 -2.83
N TYR A 85 12.92 -4.46 -2.58
CA TYR A 85 14.38 -4.42 -2.69
C TYR A 85 14.99 -4.30 -1.30
N ARG A 86 15.51 -5.42 -0.81
CA ARG A 86 16.11 -5.55 0.53
C ARG A 86 17.59 -5.88 0.38
N VAL A 87 18.40 -5.37 1.31
CA VAL A 87 19.84 -5.60 1.32
C VAL A 87 20.33 -6.01 2.70
N THR A 88 21.38 -6.81 2.74
CA THR A 88 22.21 -7.04 3.91
C THR A 88 23.53 -6.28 3.74
N ILE A 89 23.95 -5.60 4.80
CA ILE A 89 25.20 -4.85 4.82
C ILE A 89 26.28 -5.79 5.36
N HIS A 90 27.40 -5.89 4.64
CA HIS A 90 28.57 -6.64 5.08
C HIS A 90 29.82 -5.80 4.92
N LYS A 91 30.75 -5.93 5.88
CA LYS A 91 32.03 -5.25 5.86
C LYS A 91 33.03 -6.09 5.07
N THR A 92 33.67 -5.50 4.07
CA THR A 92 34.74 -6.15 3.32
C THR A 92 36.00 -6.25 4.16
N PHE A 93 36.95 -7.07 3.73
CA PHE A 93 38.25 -7.19 4.38
C PHE A 93 38.99 -5.84 4.46
N GLU A 94 38.85 -4.99 3.44
CA GLU A 94 39.41 -3.64 3.36
C GLU A 94 38.69 -2.63 4.28
N GLY A 95 37.63 -3.05 4.97
CA GLY A 95 36.88 -2.22 5.88
C GLY A 95 35.71 -1.45 5.28
N ASN A 96 35.50 -1.54 3.96
CA ASN A 96 34.38 -0.90 3.26
C ASN A 96 33.05 -1.60 3.54
N LEU A 97 31.97 -0.83 3.69
CA LEU A 97 30.62 -1.38 3.79
C LEU A 97 30.06 -1.63 2.40
N THR A 98 29.65 -2.86 2.13
CA THR A 98 29.04 -3.27 0.87
C THR A 98 27.67 -3.88 1.11
N THR A 99 26.78 -3.76 0.13
CA THR A 99 25.41 -4.26 0.23
C THR A 99 25.21 -5.46 -0.67
N LYS A 100 24.57 -6.50 -0.16
CA LYS A 100 24.14 -7.68 -0.94
C LYS A 100 22.63 -7.73 -0.97
N PRO A 101 22.00 -7.85 -2.14
CA PRO A 101 20.56 -8.01 -2.22
C PRO A 101 20.15 -9.35 -1.62
N ILE A 102 19.01 -9.37 -0.96
CA ILE A 102 18.32 -10.58 -0.51
C ILE A 102 16.93 -10.65 -1.16
N ASN A 103 16.27 -11.81 -1.05
CA ASN A 103 14.91 -11.95 -1.55
C ASN A 103 13.97 -10.94 -0.89
N GLY A 104 13.12 -10.34 -1.72
CA GLY A 104 12.09 -9.43 -1.30
C GLY A 104 10.71 -9.97 -1.63
N ALA A 105 9.69 -9.19 -1.30
CA ALA A 105 8.32 -9.51 -1.70
C ALA A 105 7.50 -8.25 -1.95
N ILE A 106 6.59 -8.35 -2.91
CA ILE A 106 5.50 -7.40 -3.11
C ILE A 106 4.32 -7.91 -2.29
N PHE A 107 3.70 -7.02 -1.52
CA PHE A 107 2.53 -7.32 -0.71
C PHE A 107 1.30 -6.67 -1.35
N ILE A 108 0.39 -7.49 -1.88
CA ILE A 108 -0.86 -7.03 -2.50
C ILE A 108 -2.04 -7.60 -1.71
N PHE A 109 -2.88 -6.75 -1.16
CA PHE A 109 -3.83 -7.16 -0.12
C PHE A 109 -5.23 -6.60 -0.32
N ASN A 110 -6.24 -7.46 -0.24
CA ASN A 110 -7.64 -7.06 -0.25
C ASN A 110 -8.16 -6.88 1.20
N PRO A 111 -8.46 -5.63 1.63
CA PRO A 111 -8.87 -5.33 2.99
C PRO A 111 -10.27 -5.83 3.35
N ARG A 112 -11.09 -6.20 2.36
CA ARG A 112 -12.43 -6.72 2.61
C ARG A 112 -12.42 -8.22 2.82
N THR A 113 -11.67 -8.95 1.98
CA THR A 113 -11.70 -10.42 1.98
C THR A 113 -10.58 -11.05 2.79
N GLY A 114 -9.51 -10.31 3.10
CA GLY A 114 -8.32 -10.87 3.73
C GLY A 114 -7.32 -11.46 2.73
N GLN A 115 -7.68 -11.54 1.44
CA GLN A 115 -6.83 -12.17 0.43
C GLN A 115 -5.52 -11.40 0.25
N LEU A 116 -4.41 -12.12 0.37
CA LEU A 116 -3.05 -11.62 0.21
C LEU A 116 -2.40 -12.35 -0.96
N PHE A 117 -2.00 -11.59 -1.98
CA PHE A 117 -1.10 -12.04 -3.02
C PHE A 117 0.32 -11.60 -2.63
N LEU A 118 1.14 -12.57 -2.21
CA LEU A 118 2.53 -12.35 -1.84
C LEU A 118 3.43 -12.79 -2.99
N LYS A 119 3.93 -11.84 -3.77
CA LYS A 119 4.85 -12.12 -4.87
C LYS A 119 6.29 -12.07 -4.35
N VAL A 120 6.96 -13.22 -4.34
CA VAL A 120 8.39 -13.29 -4.00
C VAL A 120 9.21 -12.77 -5.17
N ILE A 121 10.13 -11.84 -4.87
CA ILE A 121 11.10 -11.30 -5.83
C ILE A 121 12.47 -11.86 -5.48
N HIS A 122 12.93 -12.81 -6.29
CA HIS A 122 14.21 -13.46 -6.12
C HIS A 122 15.38 -12.54 -6.50
N THR A 123 16.54 -12.75 -5.86
CA THR A 123 17.75 -11.93 -6.09
C THR A 123 18.24 -11.89 -7.54
N SER A 124 17.91 -12.90 -8.36
CA SER A 124 18.25 -12.95 -9.78
C SER A 124 17.71 -11.75 -10.58
N VAL A 125 16.61 -11.14 -10.14
CA VAL A 125 16.02 -9.95 -10.78
C VAL A 125 16.96 -8.75 -10.71
N TRP A 126 17.84 -8.71 -9.70
CA TRP A 126 18.78 -7.61 -9.47
C TRP A 126 20.13 -7.81 -10.15
N ALA A 127 20.40 -9.00 -10.69
CA ALA A 127 21.69 -9.35 -11.27
C ALA A 127 21.99 -8.49 -12.51
N GLY A 128 23.17 -7.86 -12.54
CA GLY A 128 23.61 -6.99 -13.65
C GLY A 128 22.88 -5.64 -13.74
N GLN A 129 21.99 -5.33 -12.81
CA GLN A 129 21.19 -4.10 -12.85
C GLN A 129 21.82 -2.97 -12.02
N LYS A 130 21.51 -1.72 -12.42
CA LYS A 130 21.89 -0.50 -11.68
C LYS A 130 20.64 0.26 -11.26
N ARG A 131 20.79 1.20 -10.30
CA ARG A 131 19.68 2.02 -9.76
C ARG A 131 18.52 1.18 -9.22
N LEU A 132 18.86 0.15 -8.44
CA LEU A 132 17.95 -0.90 -7.97
C LEU A 132 16.74 -0.35 -7.19
N GLY A 133 16.90 0.76 -6.46
CA GLY A 133 15.77 1.41 -5.77
C GLY A 133 14.69 1.96 -6.71
N GLN A 134 15.07 2.44 -7.90
CA GLN A 134 14.09 2.84 -8.93
C GLN A 134 13.53 1.60 -9.63
N LEU A 135 14.40 0.65 -9.99
CA LEU A 135 14.00 -0.59 -10.65
C LEU A 135 12.96 -1.37 -9.84
N ALA A 136 13.10 -1.42 -8.50
CA ALA A 136 12.16 -2.09 -7.61
C ALA A 136 10.72 -1.58 -7.76
N LYS A 137 10.53 -0.27 -7.93
CA LYS A 137 9.21 0.35 -8.11
C LYS A 137 8.58 -0.05 -9.44
N TRP A 138 9.37 0.04 -10.52
CA TRP A 138 8.94 -0.37 -11.86
C TRP A 138 8.61 -1.86 -11.91
N LYS A 139 9.46 -2.70 -11.29
CA LYS A 139 9.24 -4.15 -11.26
C LYS A 139 8.03 -4.52 -10.42
N THR A 140 7.75 -3.76 -9.35
CA THR A 140 6.51 -3.90 -8.60
C THR A 140 5.29 -3.57 -9.46
N ALA A 141 5.31 -2.44 -10.17
CA ALA A 141 4.19 -2.05 -11.03
C ALA A 141 3.95 -3.05 -12.18
N GLU A 142 5.01 -3.59 -12.75
CA GLU A 142 4.95 -4.65 -13.76
C GLU A 142 4.27 -5.92 -13.24
N GLU A 143 4.67 -6.41 -12.07
CA GLU A 143 4.10 -7.61 -11.45
C GLU A 143 2.64 -7.39 -11.00
N VAL A 144 2.30 -6.21 -10.49
CA VAL A 144 0.92 -5.84 -10.17
C VAL A 144 0.07 -5.83 -11.44
N ALA A 145 0.54 -5.20 -12.52
CA ALA A 145 -0.19 -5.20 -13.78
C ALA A 145 -0.32 -6.61 -14.41
N ALA A 146 0.70 -7.46 -14.27
CA ALA A 146 0.64 -8.85 -14.68
C ALA A 146 -0.41 -9.64 -13.88
N LEU A 147 -0.51 -9.42 -12.57
CA LEU A 147 -1.54 -10.03 -11.74
C LEU A 147 -2.94 -9.55 -12.14
N VAL A 148 -3.15 -8.25 -12.37
CA VAL A 148 -4.44 -7.75 -12.87
C VAL A 148 -4.81 -8.42 -14.20
N ARG A 149 -3.86 -8.56 -15.13
CA ARG A 149 -4.08 -9.25 -16.43
C ARG A 149 -4.44 -10.73 -16.27
N SER A 150 -3.95 -11.40 -15.23
CA SER A 150 -4.23 -12.82 -15.02
C SER A 150 -5.60 -13.11 -14.40
N LEU A 151 -6.28 -12.08 -13.86
CA LEU A 151 -7.58 -12.23 -13.23
C LEU A 151 -8.73 -11.98 -14.24
N PRO A 152 -9.86 -12.70 -14.09
CA PRO A 152 -11.11 -12.36 -14.76
C PRO A 152 -11.54 -10.92 -14.48
N VAL A 153 -12.27 -10.30 -15.41
CA VAL A 153 -12.67 -8.88 -15.34
C VAL A 153 -13.53 -8.58 -14.09
N GLU A 154 -14.26 -9.59 -13.60
CA GLU A 154 -15.09 -9.55 -12.41
C GLU A 154 -14.27 -9.48 -11.11
N GLU A 155 -13.07 -10.04 -11.12
CA GLU A 155 -12.16 -10.09 -9.96
C GLU A 155 -11.10 -8.96 -9.99
N GLN A 156 -11.00 -8.23 -11.10
CA GLN A 156 -10.08 -7.11 -11.22
C GLN A 156 -10.43 -5.98 -10.22
N PRO A 157 -9.43 -5.38 -9.56
CA PRO A 157 -9.66 -4.30 -8.63
C PRO A 157 -10.26 -3.10 -9.36
N LYS A 158 -11.17 -2.38 -8.70
CA LYS A 158 -11.63 -1.05 -9.15
C LYS A 158 -10.72 0.05 -8.62
N GLN A 159 -10.01 -0.21 -7.53
CA GLN A 159 -9.11 0.73 -6.92
C GLN A 159 -7.84 0.04 -6.38
N ILE A 160 -6.70 0.67 -6.60
CA ILE A 160 -5.41 0.27 -6.05
C ILE A 160 -4.89 1.43 -5.19
N ILE A 161 -4.68 1.16 -3.90
CA ILE A 161 -4.14 2.10 -2.94
C ILE A 161 -2.67 1.75 -2.68
N VAL A 162 -1.77 2.69 -2.95
CA VAL A 162 -0.34 2.51 -2.68
C VAL A 162 0.05 3.10 -1.33
N THR A 163 0.89 2.37 -0.58
CA THR A 163 1.43 2.86 0.70
C THR A 163 2.48 3.95 0.51
N ARG A 164 3.21 3.94 -0.62
CA ARG A 164 4.30 4.88 -0.89
C ARG A 164 4.02 5.66 -2.18
N LYS A 165 4.07 7.00 -2.10
CA LYS A 165 3.82 7.91 -3.23
C LYS A 165 4.67 7.62 -4.46
N GLY A 166 5.87 7.08 -4.27
CA GLY A 166 6.77 6.70 -5.37
C GLY A 166 6.25 5.59 -6.28
N MET A 167 5.18 4.88 -5.90
CA MET A 167 4.52 3.84 -6.71
C MET A 167 3.40 4.36 -7.62
N LEU A 168 2.94 5.60 -7.44
CA LEU A 168 1.87 6.19 -8.27
C LEU A 168 2.28 6.24 -9.74
N ASP A 169 3.37 6.94 -10.05
CA ASP A 169 3.82 7.12 -11.44
C ASP A 169 4.10 5.78 -12.17
N PRO A 170 4.81 4.79 -11.58
CA PRO A 170 5.00 3.49 -12.24
C PRO A 170 3.70 2.72 -12.49
N LEU A 171 2.76 2.72 -11.54
CA LEU A 171 1.49 2.01 -11.72
C LEU A 171 0.60 2.67 -12.77
N GLU A 172 0.53 4.00 -12.81
CA GLU A 172 -0.21 4.73 -13.85
C GLU A 172 0.28 4.35 -15.25
N VAL A 173 1.58 4.15 -15.42
CA VAL A 173 2.18 3.75 -16.69
C VAL A 173 1.87 2.29 -17.03
N HIS A 174 1.99 1.38 -16.07
CA HIS A 174 1.78 -0.06 -16.32
C HIS A 174 0.30 -0.46 -16.43
N LEU A 175 -0.61 0.35 -15.90
CA LEU A 175 -2.06 0.13 -15.91
C LEU A 175 -2.80 0.97 -16.95
N LEU A 176 -2.10 1.53 -17.96
CA LEU A 176 -2.74 2.24 -19.08
C LEU A 176 -3.76 1.38 -19.84
N ASP A 177 -3.56 0.05 -19.86
CA ASP A 177 -4.50 -0.92 -20.45
C ASP A 177 -5.78 -1.09 -19.62
N PHE A 178 -5.80 -0.56 -18.38
CA PHE A 178 -6.87 -0.70 -17.40
C PHE A 178 -7.40 0.66 -16.94
N PRO A 179 -8.02 1.45 -17.84
CA PRO A 179 -8.42 2.83 -17.57
C PRO A 179 -9.49 2.99 -16.48
N ASN A 180 -10.14 1.89 -16.07
CA ASN A 180 -11.17 1.88 -15.04
C ASN A 180 -10.63 1.62 -13.63
N ILE A 181 -9.33 1.38 -13.48
CA ILE A 181 -8.69 1.16 -12.20
C ILE A 181 -8.19 2.49 -11.67
N VAL A 182 -8.76 2.91 -10.54
CA VAL A 182 -8.35 4.11 -9.84
C VAL A 182 -7.07 3.84 -9.04
N ILE A 183 -6.04 4.67 -9.20
CA ILE A 183 -4.79 4.58 -8.44
C ILE A 183 -4.77 5.72 -7.43
N LYS A 184 -4.71 5.38 -6.13
CA LYS A 184 -4.80 6.34 -5.03
C LYS A 184 -3.61 6.21 -4.09
N GLY A 185 -3.12 7.34 -3.56
CA GLY A 185 -2.11 7.36 -2.50
C GLY A 185 -2.72 7.20 -1.11
N SER A 186 -1.89 6.82 -0.13
CA SER A 186 -2.26 6.81 1.29
C SER A 186 -1.45 7.85 2.06
N GLU A 187 -2.14 8.63 2.90
CA GLU A 187 -1.52 9.46 3.95
C GLU A 187 -1.25 8.63 5.22
N LEU A 188 -1.94 7.50 5.37
CA LEU A 188 -1.73 6.56 6.47
C LEU A 188 -0.47 5.73 6.21
N GLN A 189 0.44 5.71 7.17
CA GLN A 189 1.65 4.86 7.15
C GLN A 189 1.33 3.46 7.69
N LEU A 190 0.57 2.68 6.92
CA LEU A 190 0.15 1.34 7.32
C LEU A 190 1.35 0.38 7.50
N PRO A 191 1.35 -0.49 8.53
CA PRO A 191 2.52 -1.28 8.92
C PRO A 191 2.68 -2.60 8.14
N PHE A 192 2.27 -2.67 6.86
CA PHE A 192 2.33 -3.92 6.07
C PHE A 192 3.74 -4.49 5.96
N GLN A 193 4.77 -3.65 6.02
CA GLN A 193 6.15 -4.10 6.06
C GLN A 193 6.46 -5.06 7.23
N ALA A 194 5.71 -4.97 8.33
CA ALA A 194 5.89 -5.83 9.50
C ALA A 194 5.42 -7.28 9.26
N CYS A 195 4.66 -7.55 8.19
CA CYS A 195 4.28 -8.91 7.80
C CYS A 195 5.51 -9.82 7.64
N LEU A 196 6.64 -9.29 7.13
CA LEU A 196 7.87 -10.08 6.99
C LEU A 196 8.53 -10.50 8.31
N LYS A 197 8.11 -9.92 9.45
CA LYS A 197 8.57 -10.33 10.78
C LYS A 197 7.89 -11.62 11.27
N ILE A 198 6.84 -12.05 10.57
CA ILE A 198 6.14 -13.31 10.81
C ILE A 198 6.95 -14.44 10.15
N GLU A 199 7.32 -15.44 10.94
CA GLU A 199 8.22 -16.53 10.51
C GLU A 199 7.71 -17.25 9.25
N LYS A 200 6.40 -17.53 9.17
CA LYS A 200 5.79 -18.18 8.00
C LYS A 200 6.08 -17.45 6.69
N PHE A 201 6.01 -16.11 6.69
CA PHE A 201 6.31 -15.29 5.51
C PHE A 201 7.82 -15.08 5.32
N GLY A 202 8.54 -14.80 6.41
CA GLY A 202 9.99 -14.58 6.38
C GLY A 202 10.74 -15.80 5.82
N ASP A 203 10.44 -16.99 6.32
CA ASP A 203 11.05 -18.24 5.88
C ASP A 203 10.73 -18.56 4.43
N LEU A 204 9.45 -18.40 4.02
CA LEU A 204 9.02 -18.62 2.65
C LEU A 204 9.83 -17.77 1.67
N ILE A 205 9.99 -16.48 1.97
CA ILE A 205 10.70 -15.54 1.10
C ILE A 205 12.20 -15.84 1.09
N LEU A 206 12.80 -16.13 2.24
CA LEU A 206 14.25 -16.40 2.33
C LEU A 206 14.63 -17.72 1.66
N LYS A 207 13.79 -18.76 1.75
CA LYS A 207 14.05 -20.10 1.18
C LYS A 207 13.70 -20.22 -0.30
N ALA A 208 12.97 -19.25 -0.87
CA ALA A 208 12.59 -19.29 -2.27
C ALA A 208 13.82 -19.21 -3.22
N THR A 209 13.87 -20.13 -4.17
CA THR A 209 14.93 -20.22 -5.19
C THR A 209 14.55 -19.54 -6.51
N GLU A 210 13.28 -19.18 -6.68
CA GLU A 210 12.74 -18.53 -7.87
C GLU A 210 11.61 -17.55 -7.52
N PRO A 211 11.29 -16.59 -8.42
CA PRO A 211 10.13 -15.72 -8.25
C PRO A 211 8.82 -16.53 -8.33
N GLN A 212 7.97 -16.40 -7.32
CA GLN A 212 6.69 -17.12 -7.26
C GLN A 212 5.59 -16.28 -6.61
N MET A 213 4.35 -16.48 -7.03
CA MET A 213 3.17 -15.88 -6.41
C MET A 213 2.57 -16.86 -5.41
N VAL A 214 2.40 -16.43 -4.16
CA VAL A 214 1.82 -17.27 -3.10
C VAL A 214 0.57 -16.58 -2.55
N LEU A 215 -0.53 -17.33 -2.48
CA LEU A 215 -1.81 -16.84 -1.98
C LEU A 215 -1.96 -17.18 -0.50
N PHE A 216 -2.43 -16.20 0.26
CA PHE A 216 -2.82 -16.36 1.65
C PHE A 216 -4.17 -15.71 1.90
N ASN A 217 -4.85 -16.13 2.96
CA ASN A 217 -5.88 -15.33 3.60
C ASN A 217 -5.32 -14.82 4.92
N ILE A 218 -4.97 -13.53 5.00
CA ILE A 218 -4.34 -12.96 6.20
C ILE A 218 -5.31 -12.82 7.38
N TYR A 219 -6.62 -12.99 7.15
CA TYR A 219 -7.63 -13.01 8.20
C TYR A 219 -7.89 -14.40 8.75
N ASP A 220 -7.27 -15.44 8.20
CA ASP A 220 -7.57 -16.84 8.53
C ASP A 220 -9.10 -17.08 8.48
N ASP A 221 -9.75 -17.29 9.62
CA ASP A 221 -11.18 -17.54 9.75
C ASP A 221 -11.98 -16.43 10.45
N TRP A 222 -11.36 -15.28 10.73
CA TRP A 222 -11.99 -14.19 11.49
C TRP A 222 -13.32 -13.71 10.90
N LEU A 223 -13.46 -13.73 9.56
CA LEU A 223 -14.68 -13.29 8.88
C LEU A 223 -15.92 -14.16 9.19
N LYS A 224 -15.76 -15.29 9.90
CA LYS A 224 -16.89 -16.09 10.39
C LYS A 224 -17.59 -15.44 11.60
N SER A 225 -16.84 -14.74 12.47
CA SER A 225 -17.38 -14.14 13.71
C SER A 225 -17.37 -12.62 13.71
N ILE A 226 -16.49 -11.98 12.93
CA ILE A 226 -16.35 -10.52 12.91
C ILE A 226 -16.43 -9.92 11.50
N SER A 227 -16.76 -8.63 11.43
CA SER A 227 -16.82 -7.89 10.17
C SER A 227 -15.42 -7.70 9.55
N SER A 228 -15.37 -7.43 8.25
CA SER A 228 -14.11 -7.09 7.56
C SER A 228 -13.43 -5.85 8.15
N TYR A 229 -14.22 -4.86 8.59
CA TYR A 229 -13.71 -3.67 9.27
C TYR A 229 -12.97 -4.04 10.57
N THR A 230 -13.58 -4.89 11.38
CA THR A 230 -12.99 -5.37 12.64
C THR A 230 -11.77 -6.24 12.37
N ALA A 231 -11.84 -7.15 11.40
CA ALA A 231 -10.72 -8.02 11.01
C ALA A 231 -9.51 -7.23 10.50
N PHE A 232 -9.74 -6.21 9.67
CA PHE A 232 -8.69 -5.29 9.25
C PHE A 232 -8.11 -4.52 10.45
N SER A 233 -8.96 -3.99 11.33
CA SER A 233 -8.49 -3.23 12.49
C SER A 233 -7.62 -4.09 13.42
N ARG A 234 -8.02 -5.35 13.66
CA ARG A 234 -7.21 -6.37 14.35
C ARG A 234 -5.87 -6.59 13.65
N LEU A 235 -5.88 -6.80 12.33
CA LEU A 235 -4.65 -6.98 11.56
C LEU A 235 -3.69 -5.79 11.71
N ILE A 236 -4.16 -4.55 11.52
CA ILE A 236 -3.32 -3.36 11.64
C ILE A 236 -2.75 -3.24 13.04
N LEU A 237 -3.54 -3.54 14.07
CA LEU A 237 -3.10 -3.52 15.46
C LEU A 237 -1.96 -4.52 15.69
N ILE A 238 -2.11 -5.75 15.20
CA ILE A 238 -1.08 -6.78 15.31
C ILE A 238 0.19 -6.37 14.56
N LEU A 239 0.06 -5.95 13.31
CA LEU A 239 1.19 -5.55 12.48
C LEU A 239 1.92 -4.31 13.03
N ARG A 240 1.17 -3.34 13.59
CA ARG A 240 1.76 -2.17 14.24
C ARG A 240 2.52 -2.57 15.51
N ALA A 241 1.96 -3.46 16.32
CA ALA A 241 2.63 -3.97 17.51
C ALA A 241 3.93 -4.72 17.15
N LEU A 242 3.90 -5.58 16.12
CA LEU A 242 5.09 -6.26 15.58
C LEU A 242 6.12 -5.26 15.00
N HIS A 243 5.65 -4.16 14.42
CA HIS A 243 6.51 -3.09 13.93
C HIS A 243 7.26 -2.41 15.09
N VAL A 244 6.52 -2.04 16.15
CA VAL A 244 7.01 -1.31 17.33
C VAL A 244 7.90 -2.18 18.22
N ASN A 245 7.42 -3.35 18.66
CA ASN A 245 8.16 -4.27 19.50
C ASN A 245 7.79 -5.71 19.13
N ASN A 246 8.64 -6.31 18.29
CA ASN A 246 8.41 -7.64 17.72
C ASN A 246 8.33 -8.73 18.80
N GLU A 247 9.27 -8.73 19.76
CA GLU A 247 9.35 -9.77 20.79
C GLU A 247 8.14 -9.72 21.73
N LYS A 248 7.80 -8.52 22.24
CA LYS A 248 6.66 -8.37 23.15
C LYS A 248 5.34 -8.63 22.45
N ALA A 249 5.17 -8.21 21.20
CA ALA A 249 3.98 -8.52 20.42
C ALA A 249 3.83 -10.03 20.18
N LYS A 250 4.91 -10.76 19.84
CA LYS A 250 4.88 -12.23 19.71
C LYS A 250 4.50 -12.92 21.01
N MET A 251 5.01 -12.46 22.15
CA MET A 251 4.61 -12.99 23.47
C MET A 251 3.12 -12.74 23.76
N LEU A 252 2.60 -11.56 23.45
CA LEU A 252 1.18 -11.23 23.66
C LEU A 252 0.24 -12.03 22.76
N LEU A 253 0.66 -12.35 21.52
CA LEU A 253 -0.12 -13.18 20.61
C LEU A 253 -0.23 -14.65 21.06
N LYS A 254 0.75 -15.14 21.82
CA LYS A 254 0.80 -16.52 22.35
C LYS A 254 0.93 -16.51 23.87
N PRO A 255 -0.15 -16.15 24.60
CA PRO A 255 -0.10 -15.98 26.05
C PRO A 255 0.05 -17.32 26.81
N ASP A 256 -0.33 -18.43 26.19
CA ASP A 256 -0.23 -19.78 26.74
C ASP A 256 0.36 -20.76 25.70
N LYS A 257 1.13 -21.74 26.18
CA LYS A 257 1.70 -22.84 25.39
C LYS A 257 0.64 -23.77 24.82
N THR A 258 -0.56 -23.79 25.40
CA THR A 258 -1.70 -24.60 24.90
C THR A 258 -2.27 -24.05 23.59
N ILE A 259 -2.05 -22.77 23.29
CA ILE A 259 -2.57 -22.12 22.10
C ILE A 259 -1.68 -22.49 20.91
N ILE A 260 -2.30 -23.18 19.94
CA ILE A 260 -1.66 -23.58 18.70
C ILE A 260 -2.06 -22.65 17.55
N THR A 261 -1.18 -22.56 16.56
CA THR A 261 -1.50 -22.00 15.25
C THR A 261 -1.67 -23.17 14.30
N GLU A 262 -2.81 -23.24 13.62
CA GLU A 262 -3.03 -24.29 12.64
C GLU A 262 -2.07 -24.16 11.46
N PRO A 263 -1.64 -25.27 10.82
CA PRO A 263 -0.62 -25.22 9.76
C PRO A 263 -1.00 -24.30 8.59
N HIS A 264 -2.29 -24.22 8.27
CA HIS A 264 -2.80 -23.39 7.18
C HIS A 264 -3.08 -21.93 7.61
N HIS A 265 -3.23 -21.67 8.91
CA HIS A 265 -3.41 -20.33 9.47
C HIS A 265 -2.10 -19.57 9.67
N ILE A 266 -2.20 -18.26 9.85
CA ILE A 266 -1.07 -17.37 10.14
C ILE A 266 -1.07 -17.02 11.64
N TRP A 267 -2.25 -16.81 12.21
CA TRP A 267 -2.44 -16.35 13.58
C TRP A 267 -2.80 -17.50 14.54
N PRO A 268 -2.52 -17.35 15.83
CA PRO A 268 -2.94 -18.33 16.84
C PRO A 268 -4.47 -18.48 16.88
N SER A 269 -4.96 -19.70 17.08
CA SER A 269 -6.39 -19.98 17.20
C SER A 269 -6.88 -19.55 18.58
N LEU A 270 -7.47 -18.36 18.66
CA LEU A 270 -8.00 -17.76 19.88
C LEU A 270 -9.53 -17.62 19.81
N THR A 271 -10.19 -17.71 20.95
CA THR A 271 -11.61 -17.35 21.07
C THR A 271 -11.80 -15.83 20.98
N ASP A 272 -13.02 -15.37 20.71
CA ASP A 272 -13.32 -13.92 20.63
C ASP A 272 -12.97 -13.18 21.95
N ASP A 273 -13.21 -13.80 23.11
CA ASP A 273 -12.82 -13.25 24.42
C ASP A 273 -11.31 -13.13 24.60
N GLN A 274 -10.56 -14.12 24.12
CA GLN A 274 -9.10 -14.08 24.14
C GLN A 274 -8.58 -13.00 23.19
N TRP A 275 -9.16 -12.89 21.98
CA TRP A 275 -8.83 -11.84 21.04
C TRP A 275 -9.06 -10.45 21.63
N MET A 276 -10.17 -10.19 22.30
CA MET A 276 -10.41 -8.89 22.97
C MET A 276 -9.30 -8.54 23.97
N LYS A 277 -8.85 -9.50 24.78
CA LYS A 277 -7.76 -9.27 25.75
C LYS A 277 -6.42 -9.00 25.05
N VAL A 278 -6.11 -9.75 24.00
CA VAL A 278 -4.88 -9.58 23.21
C VAL A 278 -4.90 -8.22 22.50
N GLU A 279 -6.01 -7.83 21.88
CA GLU A 279 -6.17 -6.53 21.21
C GLU A 279 -5.93 -5.37 22.18
N VAL A 280 -6.51 -5.40 23.39
CA VAL A 280 -6.24 -4.38 24.40
C VAL A 280 -4.75 -4.32 24.73
N ALA A 281 -4.10 -5.47 24.97
CA ALA A 281 -2.68 -5.51 25.30
C ALA A 281 -1.77 -5.01 24.15
N LEU A 282 -2.10 -5.32 22.90
CA LEU A 282 -1.37 -4.83 21.73
C LEU A 282 -1.56 -3.32 21.55
N ARG A 283 -2.77 -2.80 21.77
CA ARG A 283 -3.05 -1.36 21.77
C ARG A 283 -2.22 -0.64 22.83
N ASP A 284 -2.22 -1.15 24.06
CA ASP A 284 -1.47 -0.54 25.16
C ASP A 284 0.04 -0.55 24.91
N LEU A 285 0.56 -1.60 24.26
CA LEU A 285 1.95 -1.67 23.81
C LEU A 285 2.29 -0.55 22.81
N ILE A 286 1.44 -0.33 21.81
CA ILE A 286 1.63 0.71 20.78
C ILE A 286 1.56 2.10 21.42
N LEU A 287 0.54 2.36 22.24
CA LEU A 287 0.34 3.66 22.88
C LEU A 287 1.46 3.97 23.88
N SER A 288 1.96 2.98 24.63
CA SER A 288 3.08 3.16 25.55
C SER A 288 4.37 3.54 24.83
N ASP A 289 4.65 2.92 23.68
CA ASP A 289 5.82 3.28 22.86
C ASP A 289 5.69 4.69 22.29
N TYR A 290 4.51 5.06 21.77
CA TYR A 290 4.24 6.42 21.29
C TYR A 290 4.39 7.47 22.41
N ALA A 291 3.80 7.21 23.57
CA ALA A 291 3.89 8.05 24.77
C ALA A 291 5.34 8.28 25.20
N LYS A 292 6.15 7.21 25.22
CA LYS A 292 7.56 7.28 25.57
C LYS A 292 8.39 8.06 24.54
N LYS A 293 8.11 7.91 23.24
CA LYS A 293 8.84 8.62 22.18
C LYS A 293 8.51 10.10 22.11
N ASN A 294 7.26 10.47 22.43
CA ASN A 294 6.76 11.84 22.30
C ASN A 294 6.60 12.58 23.63
N ASN A 295 6.93 11.93 24.75
CA ASN A 295 6.74 12.45 26.11
C ASN A 295 5.29 12.91 26.39
N VAL A 296 4.31 12.10 25.97
CA VAL A 296 2.87 12.36 26.17
C VAL A 296 2.28 11.31 27.10
N ASN A 297 1.33 11.68 27.96
CA ASN A 297 0.60 10.71 28.78
C ASN A 297 -0.49 10.01 27.94
N THR A 298 -0.54 8.68 27.97
CA THR A 298 -1.53 7.89 27.23
C THR A 298 -2.96 8.21 27.64
N SER A 299 -3.21 8.57 28.90
CA SER A 299 -4.55 8.93 29.39
C SER A 299 -5.07 10.26 28.85
N ALA A 300 -4.19 11.10 28.29
CA ALA A 300 -4.57 12.39 27.71
C ALA A 300 -4.99 12.29 26.24
N LEU A 301 -4.84 11.11 25.63
CA LEU A 301 -5.18 10.87 24.23
C LEU A 301 -6.68 10.65 24.06
N THR A 302 -7.26 11.37 23.10
CA THR A 302 -8.62 11.19 22.62
C THR A 302 -8.75 9.92 21.77
N GLN A 303 -9.97 9.42 21.56
CA GLN A 303 -10.19 8.24 20.72
C GLN A 303 -9.77 8.45 19.26
N SER A 304 -9.91 9.67 18.74
CA SER A 304 -9.42 10.03 17.40
C SER A 304 -7.89 9.96 17.32
N GLU A 305 -7.18 10.50 18.31
CA GLU A 305 -5.71 10.43 18.35
C GLU A 305 -5.23 8.99 18.48
N ILE A 306 -5.87 8.18 19.33
CA ILE A 306 -5.55 6.75 19.47
C ILE A 306 -5.68 6.03 18.12
N ARG A 307 -6.79 6.25 17.41
CA ARG A 307 -7.02 5.67 16.08
C ARG A 307 -5.94 6.11 15.10
N ASP A 308 -5.65 7.40 15.07
CA ASP A 308 -4.69 7.99 14.15
C ASP A 308 -3.26 7.46 14.41
N ILE A 309 -2.88 7.25 15.69
CA ILE A 309 -1.59 6.63 16.07
C ILE A 309 -1.50 5.19 15.54
N ILE A 310 -2.57 4.41 15.71
CA ILE A 310 -2.60 3.00 15.28
C ILE A 310 -2.54 2.91 13.74
N LEU A 311 -3.31 3.75 13.05
CA LEU A 311 -3.33 3.82 11.58
C LEU A 311 -2.04 4.46 11.01
N GLY A 312 -1.27 5.17 11.83
CA GLY A 312 -0.02 5.82 11.43
C GLY A 312 -0.27 7.09 10.60
N ALA A 313 -1.30 7.86 10.96
CA ALA A 313 -1.48 9.20 10.42
C ALA A 313 -0.44 10.16 11.03
N GLU A 314 -0.10 11.23 10.32
CA GLU A 314 0.72 12.31 10.88
C GLU A 314 -0.10 13.09 11.91
N ILE A 315 0.35 13.07 13.17
CA ILE A 315 -0.30 13.76 14.28
C ILE A 315 0.71 14.75 14.84
N THR A 316 0.35 16.02 14.90
CA THR A 316 1.08 17.00 15.71
C THR A 316 0.88 16.64 17.17
N PRO A 317 1.93 16.42 17.97
CA PRO A 317 1.79 16.05 19.38
C PRO A 317 0.82 17.00 20.11
N PRO A 318 -0.11 16.50 20.94
CA PRO A 318 -1.13 17.33 21.58
C PRO A 318 -0.54 18.47 22.43
N SER A 319 0.66 18.25 22.98
CA SER A 319 1.43 19.28 23.69
C SER A 319 1.79 20.47 22.82
N GLN A 320 2.20 20.23 21.57
CA GLN A 320 2.55 21.27 20.61
C GLN A 320 1.31 21.96 20.05
N GLN A 321 0.23 21.22 19.77
CA GLN A 321 -1.04 21.83 19.37
C GLN A 321 -1.61 22.74 20.46
N ARG A 322 -1.59 22.31 21.72
CA ARG A 322 -2.06 23.13 22.85
C ARG A 322 -1.17 24.35 23.08
N GLN A 323 0.15 24.24 22.88
CA GLN A 323 1.06 25.39 22.91
C GLN A 323 0.75 26.40 21.80
N GLN A 324 0.52 25.94 20.57
CA GLN A 324 0.16 26.81 19.44
C GLN A 324 -1.18 27.50 19.65
N ILE A 325 -2.20 26.80 20.14
CA ILE A 325 -3.50 27.39 20.46
C ILE A 325 -3.34 28.45 21.57
N ALA A 326 -2.57 28.16 22.62
CA ALA A 326 -2.31 29.11 23.70
C ALA A 326 -1.46 30.33 23.27
N GLU A 327 -0.64 30.22 22.22
CA GLU A 327 0.08 31.34 21.61
C GLU A 327 -0.84 32.20 20.74
N ILE A 328 -1.77 31.58 20.00
CA ILE A 328 -2.77 32.28 19.19
C ILE A 328 -3.77 33.03 20.08
N GLU A 329 -4.20 32.44 21.20
CA GLU A 329 -5.10 33.10 22.16
C GLU A 329 -4.45 34.27 22.92
N LYS A 330 -3.13 34.42 22.85
CA LYS A 330 -2.38 35.53 23.45
C LYS A 330 -2.12 36.71 22.50
N GLN A 331 -2.46 36.58 21.21
CA GLN A 331 -2.39 37.66 20.22
C GLN A 331 -3.74 38.38 20.09
#